data_AF-A0A2N6D1X3-F1
#
_entry.id   AF-A0A2N6D1X3-F1
#
_cell.length_a   1.000
_cell.length_b   1.000
_cell.length_c   1.000
_cell.angle_alpha   90.00
_cell.angle_beta   90.00
_cell.angle_gamma   90.00
#
_symmetry.space_group_name_H-M   'P 1'
#
loop_
_entity.id
_entity.type
_entity.pdbx_description
1 polymer ?
#
loop_
_entity_poly.entity_id
_entity_poly.type
_entity_poly.pdbx_seq_one_letter_code
_entity_poly.pdbx_strand_id
1 'polypeptide(L)'
;MAKKSKKQSGQGSSTIALNKKARHEYFIEERYEAGISLQGWEVKSLREGRVQLTDSYVFIRNGEASLIGTNITPLLSASTHIKPEPMRSRKLLLHRQELDKLIGMVERKGYTLVPIALYWKKGKVKLEVGLAKGKQLHDKRETEKNRDWDRDKQRILKAH
;
A
#
# COMPACT_ATOMS: atom_id res chain seq x y z
N MET A 1 22.95 36.21 -12.14
CA MET A 1 22.62 34.94 -12.83
C MET A 1 22.25 33.89 -11.79
N ALA A 2 20.95 33.65 -11.59
CA ALA A 2 20.45 32.71 -10.59
C ALA A 2 20.56 31.27 -11.10
N LYS A 3 21.27 30.40 -10.36
CA LYS A 3 21.38 28.96 -10.65
C LYS A 3 19.99 28.31 -10.58
N LYS A 4 19.41 27.99 -11.75
CA LYS A 4 18.25 27.10 -11.89
C LYS A 4 18.62 25.74 -11.26
N SER A 5 17.84 25.32 -10.26
CA SER A 5 17.97 23.99 -9.67
C SER A 5 17.73 22.93 -10.75
N LYS A 6 18.66 21.98 -10.83
CA LYS A 6 18.66 20.90 -11.82
C LYS A 6 17.48 19.97 -11.49
N LYS A 7 16.42 20.00 -12.31
CA LYS A 7 15.30 19.05 -12.26
C LYS A 7 15.88 17.65 -12.48
N GLN A 8 15.91 16.82 -11.44
CA GLN A 8 16.28 15.40 -11.58
C GLN A 8 15.18 14.69 -12.37
N SER A 9 15.33 14.65 -13.68
CA SER A 9 14.62 13.77 -14.59
C SER A 9 15.25 12.37 -14.50
N GLY A 10 14.54 11.41 -13.90
CA GLY A 10 14.96 10.01 -13.97
C GLY A 10 14.65 9.14 -12.75
N GLN A 11 13.40 9.11 -12.27
CA GLN A 11 12.90 7.91 -11.62
C GLN A 11 11.52 7.61 -12.23
N GLY A 12 11.42 6.48 -12.95
CA GLY A 12 10.11 5.88 -13.20
C GLY A 12 9.36 5.79 -11.87
N SER A 13 8.04 5.99 -11.88
CA SER A 13 7.27 6.17 -10.66
C SER A 13 7.66 5.10 -9.64
N SER A 14 8.20 5.51 -8.49
CA SER A 14 8.66 4.59 -7.44
C SER A 14 7.52 3.73 -6.92
N THR A 15 6.28 4.12 -7.18
CA THR A 15 5.07 3.41 -6.82
C THR A 15 4.90 2.14 -7.65
N ILE A 16 4.76 1.01 -6.96
CA ILE A 16 4.49 -0.31 -7.54
C ILE A 16 2.97 -0.50 -7.65
N ALA A 17 2.26 -0.32 -6.53
CA ALA A 17 0.83 -0.50 -6.47
C ALA A 17 0.19 0.40 -5.41
N LEU A 18 -1.06 0.77 -5.67
CA LEU A 18 -1.87 1.60 -4.77
C LEU A 18 -3.17 0.89 -4.46
N ASN A 19 -3.50 0.78 -3.17
CA ASN A 19 -4.79 0.30 -2.73
C ASN A 19 -5.83 1.42 -2.79
N LYS A 20 -6.45 1.57 -3.97
CA LYS A 20 -7.51 2.58 -4.18
C LYS A 20 -8.75 2.31 -3.31
N LYS A 21 -9.02 1.05 -2.98
CA LYS A 21 -10.16 0.63 -2.14
C LYS A 21 -10.00 1.11 -0.70
N ALA A 22 -8.78 1.05 -0.14
CA ALA A 22 -8.49 1.51 1.21
C ALA A 22 -8.91 2.97 1.47
N ARG A 23 -8.62 3.89 0.53
CA ARG A 23 -9.00 5.31 0.67
C ARG A 23 -10.50 5.57 0.57
N HIS A 24 -11.21 4.69 -0.13
CA HIS A 24 -12.65 4.79 -0.27
C HIS A 24 -13.37 4.26 0.98
N GLU A 25 -12.94 3.10 1.48
CA GLU A 25 -13.63 2.40 2.56
C GLU A 25 -13.29 2.89 3.96
N TYR A 26 -12.10 3.47 4.14
CA TYR A 26 -11.60 3.84 5.46
C TYR A 26 -11.14 5.30 5.51
N PHE A 27 -11.28 5.91 6.69
CA PHE A 27 -10.54 7.11 7.07
C PHE A 27 -9.15 6.68 7.55
N ILE A 28 -8.11 7.22 6.93
CA ILE A 28 -6.72 6.93 7.28
C ILE A 28 -6.23 8.05 8.19
N GLU A 29 -5.96 7.74 9.46
CA GLU A 29 -5.49 8.73 10.44
C GLU A 29 -3.97 8.87 10.38
N GLU A 30 -3.27 7.75 10.55
CA GLU A 30 -1.81 7.71 10.58
C GLU A 30 -1.26 6.72 9.55
N ARG A 31 -0.02 6.96 9.11
CA ARG A 31 0.65 6.12 8.13
C ARG A 31 2.05 5.76 8.59
N TYR A 32 2.37 4.49 8.44
CA TYR A 32 3.62 3.88 8.87
C TYR A 32 4.32 3.24 7.67
N GLU A 33 5.65 3.35 7.62
CA GLU A 33 6.47 2.67 6.61
C GLU A 33 6.98 1.35 7.18
N ALA A 34 6.61 0.24 6.56
CA ALA A 34 7.12 -1.08 6.89
C ALA A 34 8.03 -1.63 5.78
N GLY A 35 9.08 -2.35 6.16
CA GLY A 35 9.76 -3.28 5.25
C GLY A 35 8.93 -4.56 5.08
N ILE A 36 9.09 -5.26 3.95
CA ILE A 36 8.43 -6.56 3.72
C ILE A 36 9.49 -7.63 3.49
N SER A 37 9.32 -8.80 4.10
CA SER A 37 10.12 -9.99 3.79
C SER A 37 9.61 -10.66 2.51
N LEU A 38 10.38 -10.51 1.43
CA LEU A 38 10.07 -11.02 0.09
C LEU A 38 11.06 -12.10 -0.36
N GLN A 39 10.58 -13.04 -1.16
CA GLN A 39 11.37 -14.02 -1.89
C GLN A 39 11.81 -13.46 -3.23
N GLY A 40 12.88 -14.01 -3.80
CA GLY A 40 13.49 -13.48 -5.03
C GLY A 40 12.55 -13.41 -6.23
N TRP A 41 11.65 -14.40 -6.41
CA TRP A 41 10.69 -14.40 -7.52
C TRP A 41 9.64 -13.28 -7.37
N GLU A 42 9.29 -12.92 -6.15
CA GLU A 42 8.29 -11.88 -5.85
C GLU A 42 8.83 -10.50 -6.16
N VAL A 43 10.12 -10.28 -5.86
CA VAL A 43 10.82 -9.05 -6.25
C VAL A 43 10.80 -8.90 -7.78
N LYS A 44 10.96 -9.98 -8.54
CA LYS A 44 10.85 -9.95 -10.01
C LYS A 44 9.42 -9.63 -10.46
N SER A 45 8.40 -10.29 -9.91
CA SER A 45 6.99 -9.99 -10.20
C SER A 45 6.61 -8.54 -9.90
N LEU A 46 7.10 -7.98 -8.79
CA LEU A 46 6.86 -6.59 -8.40
C LEU A 46 7.53 -5.59 -9.35
N ARG A 47 8.65 -5.95 -9.97
CA ARG A 47 9.27 -5.11 -11.02
C ARG A 47 8.43 -5.05 -12.29
N GLU A 48 7.74 -6.13 -12.62
CA GLU A 48 6.72 -6.14 -13.69
C GLU A 48 5.37 -5.56 -13.25
N GLY A 49 5.23 -5.08 -12.01
CA GLY A 49 3.99 -4.51 -11.50
C GLY A 49 2.87 -5.53 -11.26
N ARG A 50 3.17 -6.83 -11.24
CA ARG A 50 2.17 -7.90 -11.05
C ARG A 50 1.86 -8.12 -9.57
N VAL A 51 1.16 -7.16 -8.96
CA VAL A 51 0.70 -7.27 -7.56
C VAL A 51 -0.67 -6.67 -7.38
N GLN A 52 -1.49 -7.35 -6.59
CA GLN A 52 -2.79 -6.89 -6.16
C GLN A 52 -2.84 -6.72 -4.64
N LEU A 53 -3.14 -5.50 -4.20
CA LEU A 53 -3.35 -5.15 -2.79
C LEU A 53 -4.82 -5.12 -2.37
N THR A 54 -5.75 -5.38 -3.29
CA THR A 54 -7.19 -5.43 -2.97
C THR A 54 -7.44 -6.55 -1.97
N ASP A 55 -8.26 -6.27 -0.95
CA ASP A 55 -8.65 -7.17 0.14
C ASP A 55 -7.50 -7.66 1.03
N SER A 56 -6.32 -7.07 0.89
CA SER A 56 -5.21 -7.31 1.81
C SER A 56 -5.33 -6.48 3.08
N TYR A 57 -4.91 -7.06 4.20
CA TYR A 57 -4.92 -6.43 5.52
C TYR A 57 -3.64 -6.78 6.28
N VAL A 58 -3.32 -5.97 7.28
CA VAL A 58 -2.18 -6.22 8.17
C VAL A 58 -2.70 -6.78 9.47
N PHE A 59 -2.18 -7.95 9.84
CA PHE A 59 -2.51 -8.64 11.06
C PHE A 59 -1.32 -8.63 12.00
N ILE A 60 -1.55 -8.29 13.27
CA ILE A 60 -0.51 -8.31 14.30
C ILE A 60 -0.82 -9.42 15.29
N ARG A 61 0.14 -10.32 15.52
CA ARG A 61 0.03 -11.39 16.50
C ARG A 61 1.38 -11.64 17.15
N ASN A 62 1.39 -11.85 18.48
CA ASN A 62 2.60 -12.14 19.25
C ASN A 62 3.73 -11.11 19.05
N GLY A 63 3.39 -9.82 18.88
CA GLY A 63 4.37 -8.76 18.65
C GLY A 63 4.94 -8.71 17.23
N GLU A 64 4.39 -9.48 16.28
CA GLU A 64 4.83 -9.49 14.89
C GLU A 64 3.70 -9.06 13.95
N ALA A 65 4.01 -8.16 13.01
CA ALA A 65 3.07 -7.75 11.97
C ALA A 65 3.27 -8.61 10.71
N SER A 66 2.17 -9.05 10.10
CA SER A 66 2.15 -9.80 8.85
C SER A 66 1.11 -9.25 7.89
N LEU A 67 1.47 -9.14 6.62
CA LEU A 67 0.57 -8.81 5.53
C LEU A 67 -0.09 -10.09 5.00
N ILE A 68 -1.42 -10.09 4.95
CA ILE A 68 -2.25 -11.22 4.52
C ILE A 68 -3.15 -10.78 3.37
N GLY A 69 -3.45 -11.70 2.45
CA GLY A 69 -4.39 -11.45 1.34
C GLY A 69 -3.79 -10.72 0.14
N THR A 70 -2.52 -10.33 0.17
CA THR A 70 -1.83 -9.76 -1.00
C THR A 70 -1.51 -10.85 -2.00
N ASN A 71 -1.98 -10.67 -3.24
CA ASN A 71 -1.70 -11.58 -4.35
C ASN A 71 -0.55 -11.04 -5.20
N ILE A 72 0.56 -11.78 -5.27
CA ILE A 72 1.67 -11.51 -6.19
C ILE A 72 1.67 -12.59 -7.25
N THR A 73 1.32 -12.23 -8.48
CA THR A 73 1.25 -13.20 -9.58
C THR A 73 2.66 -13.61 -10.01
N PRO A 74 2.99 -14.91 -9.98
CA PRO A 74 4.30 -15.37 -10.43
C PRO A 74 4.48 -15.11 -11.93
N LEU A 75 5.74 -14.89 -12.32
CA LEU A 75 6.12 -14.80 -13.72
C LEU A 75 6.18 -16.18 -14.36
N LEU A 76 5.89 -16.28 -15.65
CA LEU A 76 6.11 -17.50 -16.44
C LEU A 76 7.60 -17.90 -16.46
N SER A 77 8.49 -16.91 -16.33
CA SER A 77 9.94 -17.08 -16.22
C SER A 77 10.43 -17.38 -14.79
N ALA A 78 9.52 -17.60 -13.84
CA ALA A 78 9.90 -18.03 -12.50
C ALA A 78 10.59 -19.42 -12.57
N SER A 79 11.56 -19.65 -11.69
CA SER A 79 12.33 -20.89 -11.68
C SER A 79 11.44 -22.09 -11.38
N THR A 80 11.58 -23.14 -12.18
CA THR A 80 10.87 -24.43 -12.02
C THR A 80 11.10 -25.10 -10.66
N HIS A 81 12.22 -24.78 -10.00
CA HIS A 81 12.59 -25.36 -8.70
C HIS A 81 11.89 -24.70 -7.50
N ILE A 82 11.26 -23.53 -7.70
CA ILE A 82 10.52 -22.82 -6.66
C ILE A 82 9.04 -23.00 -6.96
N LYS A 83 8.25 -23.43 -5.97
CA LYS A 83 6.78 -23.43 -6.07
C LYS A 83 6.28 -22.07 -5.57
N PRO A 84 5.86 -21.14 -6.45
CA PRO A 84 5.43 -19.83 -6.02
C PRO A 84 4.04 -19.91 -5.39
N GLU A 85 3.93 -19.51 -4.13
CA GLU A 85 2.65 -19.34 -3.42
C GLU A 85 2.22 -17.86 -3.48
N PRO A 86 1.25 -17.49 -4.35
CA PRO A 86 0.93 -16.07 -4.62
C PRO A 86 0.38 -15.31 -3.42
N MET A 87 -0.41 -16.00 -2.58
CA MET A 87 -1.14 -15.43 -1.44
C MET A 87 -0.47 -15.70 -0.08
N ARG A 88 0.81 -16.08 -0.06
CA ARG A 88 1.52 -16.36 1.20
C ARG A 88 1.47 -15.16 2.16
N SER A 89 1.43 -15.44 3.46
CA SER A 89 1.60 -14.40 4.48
C SER A 89 3.04 -13.85 4.47
N ARG A 90 3.16 -12.53 4.60
CA ARG A 90 4.45 -11.82 4.48
C ARG A 90 4.72 -11.06 5.75
N LYS A 91 5.79 -11.42 6.46
CA LYS A 91 6.21 -10.70 7.66
C LYS A 91 6.61 -9.26 7.30
N LEU A 92 6.11 -8.32 8.10
CA LEU A 92 6.43 -6.91 8.03
C LEU A 92 7.52 -6.57 9.05
N LEU A 93 8.41 -5.66 8.66
CA LEU A 93 9.54 -5.19 9.45
C LEU A 93 9.27 -3.75 9.86
N LEU A 94 8.88 -3.56 11.12
CA LEU A 94 8.65 -2.27 11.77
C LEU A 94 9.50 -2.17 13.04
N HIS A 95 9.64 -0.95 13.58
CA HIS A 95 10.31 -0.78 14.86
C HIS A 95 9.46 -1.32 16.01
N ARG A 96 10.09 -1.83 17.07
CA ARG A 96 9.36 -2.44 18.22
C ARG A 96 8.37 -1.47 18.86
N GLN A 97 8.81 -0.22 19.06
CA GLN A 97 7.96 0.84 19.61
C GLN A 97 6.76 1.20 18.71
N GLU A 98 6.91 1.07 17.38
CA GLU A 98 5.79 1.28 16.45
C GLU A 98 4.79 0.13 16.57
N LEU A 99 5.27 -1.12 16.63
CA LEU A 99 4.42 -2.29 16.81
C LEU A 99 3.60 -2.21 18.10
N ASP A 100 4.21 -1.84 19.23
CA ASP A 100 3.51 -1.70 20.51
C ASP A 100 2.41 -0.63 20.47
N LYS A 101 2.66 0.50 19.81
CA LYS A 101 1.64 1.54 19.58
C LYS A 101 0.50 1.03 18.71
N LEU A 102 0.81 0.36 17.60
CA LEU A 102 -0.20 -0.18 16.69
C LEU A 102 -1.07 -1.23 17.39
N ILE A 103 -0.47 -2.14 18.18
CA ILE A 103 -1.21 -3.14 18.97
C ILE A 103 -2.19 -2.44 19.90
N GLY A 104 -1.73 -1.46 20.68
CA GLY A 104 -2.59 -0.71 21.60
C GLY A 104 -3.73 0.04 20.90
N MET A 105 -3.52 0.56 19.69
CA MET A 105 -4.55 1.26 18.93
C MET A 105 -5.57 0.31 18.29
N VAL A 106 -5.12 -0.83 17.75
CA VAL A 106 -6.00 -1.85 17.17
C VAL A 106 -6.89 -2.45 18.26
N GLU A 107 -6.33 -2.83 19.41
CA GLU A 107 -7.07 -3.48 20.50
C GLU A 107 -8.02 -2.53 21.24
N ARG A 108 -7.58 -1.32 21.60
CA ARG A 108 -8.37 -0.43 22.47
C ARG A 108 -9.42 0.38 21.74
N LYS A 109 -9.11 0.80 20.51
CA LYS A 109 -9.92 1.79 19.78
C LYS A 109 -10.62 1.18 18.55
N GLY A 110 -10.42 -0.11 18.28
CA GLY A 110 -11.06 -0.83 17.17
C GLY A 110 -10.60 -0.34 15.79
N TYR A 111 -9.38 0.17 15.69
CA TYR A 111 -8.80 0.52 14.39
C TYR A 111 -8.37 -0.73 13.62
N THR A 112 -8.40 -0.61 12.30
CA THR A 112 -7.93 -1.66 11.39
C THR A 112 -6.65 -1.20 10.71
N LEU A 113 -5.70 -2.13 10.50
CA LEU A 113 -4.49 -1.85 9.76
C LEU A 113 -4.64 -2.27 8.30
N VAL A 114 -4.53 -1.30 7.39
CA VAL A 114 -4.78 -1.51 5.97
C VAL A 114 -3.54 -1.10 5.15
N PRO A 115 -3.08 -1.93 4.21
CA PRO A 115 -2.02 -1.56 3.28
C PRO A 115 -2.52 -0.51 2.29
N ILE A 116 -1.81 0.62 2.19
CA ILE A 116 -2.16 1.76 1.34
C ILE A 116 -1.41 1.72 0.01
N ALA A 117 -0.09 1.53 0.08
CA ALA A 117 0.78 1.62 -1.09
C ALA A 117 1.99 0.71 -0.96
N LEU A 118 2.44 0.19 -2.10
CA LEU A 118 3.73 -0.46 -2.28
C LEU A 118 4.61 0.43 -3.16
N TYR A 119 5.84 0.67 -2.74
CA TYR A 119 6.78 1.49 -3.49
C TYR A 119 8.24 1.09 -3.28
N TRP A 120 9.10 1.47 -4.22
CA TRP A 120 10.54 1.33 -4.15
C TRP A 120 11.16 2.49 -3.38
N LYS A 121 11.99 2.17 -2.40
CA LYS A 121 12.83 3.15 -1.67
C LYS A 121 14.23 2.59 -1.54
N LYS A 122 15.23 3.30 -2.11
CA LYS A 122 16.64 2.88 -2.09
C LYS A 122 16.84 1.42 -2.56
N GLY A 123 16.14 1.02 -3.62
CA GLY A 123 16.21 -0.33 -4.20
C GLY A 123 15.48 -1.44 -3.42
N LYS A 124 14.85 -1.13 -2.29
CA LYS A 124 14.04 -2.07 -1.50
C LYS A 124 12.55 -1.76 -1.65
N VAL A 125 11.72 -2.78 -1.49
CA VAL A 125 10.26 -2.63 -1.46
C VAL A 125 9.83 -2.18 -0.07
N LYS A 126 8.99 -1.15 -0.01
CA LYS A 126 8.38 -0.61 1.20
C LYS A 126 6.86 -0.69 1.08
N LEU A 127 6.22 -0.99 2.20
CA LEU A 127 4.77 -0.96 2.35
C LEU A 127 4.39 0.23 3.24
N GLU A 128 3.47 1.04 2.76
CA GLU A 128 2.77 2.02 3.58
C GLU A 128 1.57 1.34 4.23
N VAL A 129 1.56 1.28 5.56
CA VAL A 129 0.46 0.73 6.38
C VAL A 129 -0.29 1.90 7.00
N GLY A 130 -1.61 1.93 6.81
CA GLY A 130 -2.49 2.92 7.41
C GLY A 130 -3.17 2.40 8.65
N LEU A 131 -3.20 3.21 9.71
CA LEU A 131 -4.17 3.06 10.78
C LEU A 131 -5.49 3.64 10.30
N ALA A 132 -6.52 2.79 10.22
CA ALA A 132 -7.71 3.07 9.46
C ALA A 132 -8.99 2.83 10.28
N LYS A 133 -9.95 3.74 10.17
CA LYS A 133 -11.30 3.60 10.74
C LYS A 133 -12.30 3.41 9.62
N GLY A 134 -13.21 2.44 9.75
CA GLY A 134 -14.23 2.20 8.73
C GLY A 134 -15.14 3.41 8.52
N LYS A 135 -15.37 3.80 7.26
CA LYS A 135 -16.34 4.83 6.91
C LYS A 135 -17.76 4.30 7.00
N GLN A 136 -18.71 5.15 7.39
CA GLN A 136 -20.13 4.79 7.33
C GLN A 136 -20.67 4.90 5.89
N LEU A 137 -21.87 4.37 5.65
CA LEU A 137 -22.50 4.39 4.33
C LEU A 137 -22.71 5.83 3.80
N HIS A 138 -23.05 6.77 4.67
CA HIS A 138 -23.21 8.18 4.30
C HIS A 138 -21.89 8.80 3.86
N ASP A 139 -20.81 8.60 4.64
CA ASP A 139 -19.46 9.07 4.33
C ASP A 139 -18.93 8.53 3.00
N LYS A 140 -19.26 7.27 2.67
CA LYS A 140 -18.88 6.63 1.40
C LYS A 140 -19.54 7.32 0.22
N ARG A 141 -20.86 7.58 0.31
CA ARG A 141 -21.60 8.31 -0.73
C ARG A 141 -21.06 9.71 -0.95
N GLU A 142 -20.70 10.41 0.12
CA GLU A 142 -20.09 11.74 0.01
C GLU A 142 -18.71 11.68 -0.66
N THR A 143 -17.88 10.70 -0.27
CA THR A 143 -16.57 10.47 -0.90
C THR A 143 -16.70 10.21 -2.40
N GLU A 144 -17.70 9.42 -2.81
CA GLU A 144 -17.98 9.10 -4.20
C GLU A 144 -18.47 10.34 -4.98
N LYS A 145 -19.43 11.08 -4.43
CA LYS A 145 -19.94 12.33 -5.01
C LYS A 145 -18.82 13.36 -5.22
N ASN A 146 -17.97 13.55 -4.22
CA ASN A 146 -16.85 14.49 -4.30
C ASN A 146 -15.84 14.07 -5.39
N ARG A 147 -15.57 12.77 -5.50
CA ARG A 147 -14.68 12.22 -6.53
C ARG A 147 -15.23 12.43 -7.93
N ASP A 148 -16.53 12.25 -8.13
CA ASP A 148 -17.16 12.46 -9.44
C ASP A 148 -17.20 13.94 -9.80
N TRP A 149 -17.54 14.80 -8.83
CA TRP A 149 -17.49 16.25 -9.01
C TRP A 149 -16.10 16.76 -9.39
N ASP A 150 -15.04 16.26 -8.76
CA ASP A 150 -13.67 16.65 -9.08
C ASP A 150 -13.23 16.19 -10.48
N ARG A 151 -13.71 15.03 -10.96
CA ARG A 151 -13.48 14.59 -12.35
C ARG A 151 -14.17 15.51 -13.34
N ASP A 152 -15.39 15.94 -13.06
CA ASP A 152 -16.14 16.82 -13.96
C ASP A 152 -15.52 18.22 -14.02
N LYS A 153 -15.08 18.78 -12.89
CA LYS A 153 -14.27 20.01 -12.87
C LYS A 153 -13.03 19.89 -13.75
N GLN A 154 -12.29 18.80 -13.63
CA GLN A 154 -11.08 18.56 -14.42
C GLN A 154 -11.37 18.46 -15.92
N ARG A 155 -12.55 17.94 -16.32
CA ARG A 155 -13.00 17.91 -17.72
C ARG A 155 -13.33 19.30 -18.23
N ILE A 156 -14.08 20.10 -17.45
CA ILE A 156 -14.46 21.47 -17.81
C ILE A 156 -13.21 22.34 -17.99
N LEU A 157 -12.25 22.27 -17.06
CA LEU A 157 -10.98 23.02 -17.12
C LEU A 157 -10.07 22.63 -18.30
N LYS A 158 -10.25 21.45 -18.90
CA LYS A 158 -9.49 21.01 -20.08
C LYS A 158 -10.14 21.38 -21.40
N ALA A 159 -11.46 21.65 -21.40
CA ALA A 159 -12.22 22.00 -22.59
C ALA A 159 -12.14 23.50 -22.92
N HIS A 160 -11.58 24.30 -22.02
CA HIS A 160 -11.27 25.73 -22.21
C HIS A 160 -9.77 25.90 -22.37
#